data_AF-A0A952C116-F1
#
_entry.id   AF-A0A952C116-F1
#
_cell.length_a   1.000
_cell.length_b   1.000
_cell.length_c   1.000
_cell.angle_alpha   90.00
_cell.angle_beta   90.00
_cell.angle_gamma   90.00
#
_symmetry.space_group_name_H-M   'P 1'
#
loop_
_entity.id
_entity.type
_entity.pdbx_description
1 polymer ?
#
loop_
_entity_poly.entity_id
_entity_poly.type
_entity_poly.pdbx_seq_one_letter_code
_entity_poly.pdbx_strand_id
1 'polypeptide(L)'
;MLNVRTLLRWGMAALMGAEVLLAGASARPVYAQEEVLDCDAIQAQWEAAVAPAICDTVALGNACYGSHNVQAALAGPATFAEPGDAVALRTVRSLETRAPSGAAFILAGYATDPVKLLLFGDATLAPATGQSAMVVNLTARDGRLVCQRTPSGMLIQSLPGESGSLIVNGVTIRLGSTALVVVNSDLLYDQDPRLEEQHGSEAGDTEGAMRLCAGFSSDCAYGDCAAGRRLLWGPFCREDLYPEIRKGQYRVTLQGEGYVAVAATDRGMPVDAGNPGGHEMDLPGSFTFCWPGLQPGGAGFELAVRALEDGATLDRVTVEYLGASCAVDDGEDTPADSAIRLMSVYNVEGNVQLAGADRTAAPASGQRIRILFDGRRPLVMETTPLESGAIIRSPLLQWAVEGLGAIAVDRMHGDPGPSIANVVTPTPPQVPPRPSVQATPVPSGIVVGSVPSEDLPGPIVVLTDTPPTDYDGSAGKPVGTSTPVSSP
;
A
#
# COMPACT_ATOMS: atom_id res chain seq x y z
N MET A 1 -61.32 -42.68 -48.19
CA MET A 1 -61.16 -43.40 -46.92
C MET A 1 -59.70 -43.29 -46.50
N LEU A 2 -59.37 -42.26 -45.74
CA LEU A 2 -58.01 -41.97 -45.29
C LEU A 2 -57.80 -42.61 -43.90
N ASN A 3 -56.68 -43.31 -43.76
CA ASN A 3 -56.41 -44.25 -42.69
C ASN A 3 -56.00 -43.52 -41.40
N VAL A 4 -56.83 -43.64 -40.36
CA VAL A 4 -56.77 -42.95 -39.05
C VAL A 4 -55.53 -43.33 -38.20
N ARG A 5 -54.67 -44.25 -38.68
CA ARG A 5 -53.53 -44.78 -37.92
C ARG A 5 -52.24 -43.95 -37.98
N THR A 6 -52.17 -42.91 -38.81
CA THR A 6 -50.94 -42.09 -38.94
C THR A 6 -50.94 -40.82 -38.10
N LEU A 7 -52.10 -40.38 -37.58
CA LEU A 7 -52.23 -39.16 -36.78
C LEU A 7 -51.95 -39.36 -35.27
N LEU A 8 -51.86 -40.60 -34.78
CA LEU A 8 -51.57 -40.87 -33.37
C LEU A 8 -50.07 -40.99 -33.04
N ARG A 9 -49.18 -40.98 -34.04
CA ARG A 9 -47.72 -41.07 -33.81
C ARG A 9 -47.03 -39.72 -33.66
N TRP A 10 -47.71 -38.61 -33.93
CA TRP A 10 -47.19 -37.25 -33.73
C TRP A 10 -47.77 -36.54 -32.49
N GLY A 11 -48.71 -37.18 -31.78
CA GLY A 11 -49.40 -36.61 -30.61
C GLY A 11 -48.86 -37.01 -29.23
N MET A 12 -47.79 -37.82 -29.16
CA MET A 12 -47.19 -38.28 -27.89
C MET A 12 -45.68 -37.95 -27.80
N ALA A 13 -45.27 -36.81 -28.33
CA ALA A 13 -43.94 -36.24 -28.11
C ALA A 13 -43.97 -34.87 -27.42
N ALA A 14 -45.14 -34.42 -26.94
CA ALA A 14 -45.34 -33.08 -26.39
C ALA A 14 -45.75 -33.06 -24.90
N LEU A 15 -45.81 -34.20 -24.22
CA LEU A 15 -46.20 -34.30 -22.81
C LEU A 15 -45.46 -35.46 -22.12
N MET A 16 -44.14 -35.38 -22.07
CA MET A 16 -43.35 -36.07 -21.05
C MET A 16 -42.15 -35.19 -20.69
N GLY A 17 -42.14 -34.71 -19.44
CA GLY A 17 -40.92 -34.35 -18.75
C GLY A 17 -40.40 -32.92 -18.94
N ALA A 18 -41.26 -31.91 -18.81
CA ALA A 18 -40.85 -30.55 -18.44
C ALA A 18 -40.53 -30.43 -16.93
N GLU A 19 -39.90 -31.46 -16.36
CA GLU A 19 -39.44 -31.53 -14.97
C GLU A 19 -38.05 -32.21 -14.93
N VAL A 20 -37.05 -31.54 -15.49
CA VAL A 20 -35.72 -31.51 -14.86
C VAL A 20 -35.41 -30.04 -14.69
N LEU A 21 -35.80 -29.60 -13.49
CA LEU A 21 -35.34 -28.41 -12.80
C LEU A 21 -33.98 -27.93 -13.33
N LEU A 22 -33.95 -26.65 -13.70
CA LEU A 22 -32.99 -25.66 -13.24
C LEU A 22 -32.06 -26.22 -12.14
N ALA A 23 -31.09 -27.05 -12.52
CA ALA A 23 -29.82 -27.08 -11.83
C ALA A 23 -29.22 -25.72 -12.17
N GLY A 24 -29.59 -24.71 -11.38
CA GLY A 24 -28.76 -23.55 -11.19
C GLY A 24 -27.43 -24.11 -10.72
N ALA A 25 -26.54 -24.37 -11.66
CA ALA A 25 -25.12 -24.30 -11.40
C ALA A 25 -24.93 -22.86 -10.94
N SER A 26 -25.11 -22.61 -9.65
CA SER A 26 -24.35 -21.59 -8.95
C SER A 26 -22.92 -21.94 -9.29
N ALA A 27 -22.41 -21.36 -10.37
CA ALA A 27 -21.00 -21.37 -10.66
C ALA A 27 -20.39 -20.78 -9.39
N ARG A 28 -19.84 -21.66 -8.55
CA ARG A 28 -19.10 -21.24 -7.39
C ARG A 28 -18.01 -20.32 -7.95
N PRO A 29 -17.86 -19.09 -7.46
CA PRO A 29 -16.71 -18.29 -7.83
C PRO A 29 -15.47 -19.15 -7.59
N VAL A 30 -14.74 -19.46 -8.66
CA VAL A 30 -13.47 -20.17 -8.56
C VAL A 30 -12.49 -19.13 -8.05
N TYR A 31 -12.35 -19.03 -6.73
CA TYR A 31 -11.27 -18.27 -6.13
C TYR A 31 -9.96 -19.01 -6.45
N ALA A 32 -9.01 -18.30 -7.05
CA ALA A 32 -7.71 -18.87 -7.37
C ALA A 32 -7.03 -19.30 -6.05
N GLN A 33 -6.72 -20.59 -5.91
CA GLN A 33 -5.98 -21.10 -4.75
C GLN A 33 -4.63 -20.38 -4.66
N GLU A 34 -4.42 -19.70 -3.54
CA GLU A 34 -3.19 -18.97 -3.25
C GLU A 34 -2.16 -19.95 -2.69
N GLU A 35 -1.18 -20.37 -3.51
CA GLU A 35 -0.11 -21.28 -3.13
C GLU A 35 0.74 -20.68 -1.99
N VAL A 36 0.99 -21.45 -0.93
CA VAL A 36 1.89 -21.04 0.15
C VAL A 36 3.31 -21.02 -0.39
N LEU A 37 3.85 -19.82 -0.58
CA LEU A 37 5.16 -19.61 -1.19
C LEU A 37 6.29 -19.97 -0.22
N ASP A 38 7.11 -20.94 -0.62
CA ASP A 38 8.32 -21.37 0.12
C ASP A 38 9.40 -20.27 0.05
N CYS A 39 9.62 -19.59 1.18
CA CYS A 39 10.61 -18.53 1.31
C CYS A 39 12.03 -19.03 0.95
N ASP A 40 12.37 -20.26 1.31
CA ASP A 40 13.71 -20.81 1.12
C ASP A 40 13.97 -21.06 -0.37
N ALA A 41 12.96 -21.56 -1.09
CA ALA A 41 13.03 -21.74 -2.53
C ALA A 41 13.20 -20.41 -3.28
N ILE A 42 12.54 -19.34 -2.82
CA ILE A 42 12.67 -18.00 -3.41
C ILE A 42 14.05 -17.43 -3.11
N GLN A 43 14.51 -17.53 -1.86
CA GLN A 43 15.84 -17.10 -1.46
C GLN A 43 16.92 -17.80 -2.28
N ALA A 44 16.86 -19.12 -2.41
CA ALA A 44 17.84 -19.90 -3.18
C ALA A 44 17.88 -19.47 -4.67
N GLN A 45 16.73 -19.10 -5.24
CA GLN A 45 16.68 -18.58 -6.61
C GLN A 45 17.30 -17.19 -6.74
N TRP A 46 17.06 -16.30 -5.76
CA TRP A 46 17.70 -14.98 -5.76
C TRP A 46 19.20 -15.08 -5.48
N GLU A 47 19.66 -16.03 -4.66
CA GLU A 47 21.08 -16.36 -4.47
C GLU A 47 21.73 -16.79 -5.79
N ALA A 48 21.07 -17.67 -6.54
CA ALA A 48 21.55 -18.10 -7.85
C ALA A 48 21.61 -16.93 -8.85
N ALA A 49 20.69 -15.97 -8.74
CA ALA A 49 20.64 -14.80 -9.60
C ALA A 49 21.80 -13.82 -9.39
N VAL A 50 22.35 -13.75 -8.18
CA VAL A 50 23.54 -12.93 -7.85
C VAL A 50 24.83 -13.75 -7.84
N ALA A 51 24.78 -15.01 -8.27
CA ALA A 51 25.96 -15.87 -8.36
C ALA A 51 26.99 -15.31 -9.35
N PRO A 52 28.28 -15.69 -9.20
CA PRO A 52 29.34 -15.25 -10.10
C PRO A 52 28.98 -15.48 -11.57
N ALA A 53 29.23 -14.46 -12.40
CA ALA A 53 28.92 -14.43 -13.84
C ALA A 53 27.42 -14.39 -14.24
N ILE A 54 26.48 -14.27 -13.30
CA ILE A 54 25.06 -13.99 -13.62
C ILE A 54 24.81 -12.49 -13.51
N CYS A 55 24.42 -12.00 -12.34
CA CYS A 55 24.27 -10.57 -12.06
C CYS A 55 25.19 -10.10 -10.93
N ASP A 56 26.33 -10.77 -10.75
CA ASP A 56 27.35 -10.40 -9.76
C ASP A 56 28.00 -9.05 -10.06
N THR A 57 27.99 -8.60 -11.31
CA THR A 57 28.38 -7.24 -11.70
C THR A 57 27.33 -6.61 -12.60
N VAL A 58 26.88 -5.39 -12.26
CA VAL A 58 25.95 -4.62 -13.11
C VAL A 58 26.58 -3.28 -13.44
N ALA A 59 26.59 -2.91 -14.72
CA ALA A 59 27.09 -1.62 -15.18
C ALA A 59 26.06 -0.51 -15.00
N LEU A 60 26.53 0.71 -14.75
CA LEU A 60 25.65 1.86 -14.52
C LEU A 60 24.76 2.11 -15.74
N GLY A 61 23.45 2.20 -15.49
CA GLY A 61 22.45 2.40 -16.54
C GLY A 61 22.03 1.11 -17.23
N ASN A 62 22.34 -0.08 -16.68
CA ASN A 62 21.90 -1.36 -17.18
C ASN A 62 20.96 -2.10 -16.21
N ALA A 63 20.15 -2.99 -16.77
CA ALA A 63 19.37 -3.99 -16.05
C ALA A 63 19.90 -5.39 -16.39
N CYS A 64 20.13 -6.21 -15.37
CA CYS A 64 20.56 -7.61 -15.44
C CYS A 64 19.44 -8.53 -14.98
N TYR A 65 19.27 -9.65 -15.70
CA TYR A 65 18.10 -10.51 -15.55
C TYR A 65 18.47 -11.67 -14.65
N GLY A 66 17.92 -11.67 -13.43
CA GLY A 66 18.30 -12.64 -12.42
C GLY A 66 17.63 -14.00 -12.58
N SER A 67 16.50 -14.07 -13.27
CA SER A 67 15.67 -15.28 -13.36
C SER A 67 14.89 -15.35 -14.67
N HIS A 68 14.38 -16.53 -15.01
CA HIS A 68 13.52 -16.73 -16.19
C HIS A 68 12.10 -16.15 -16.02
N ASN A 69 11.71 -15.79 -14.80
CA ASN A 69 10.40 -15.23 -14.49
C ASN A 69 10.39 -13.69 -14.61
N VAL A 70 11.08 -13.19 -15.64
CA VAL A 70 11.18 -11.77 -15.98
C VAL A 70 10.82 -11.59 -17.44
N GLN A 71 9.86 -10.71 -17.70
CA GLN A 71 9.46 -10.29 -19.04
C GLN A 71 9.91 -8.85 -19.27
N ALA A 72 10.32 -8.55 -20.49
CA ALA A 72 10.79 -7.23 -20.87
C ALA A 72 10.17 -6.77 -22.17
N ALA A 73 9.66 -5.55 -22.18
CA ALA A 73 9.41 -4.84 -23.43
C ALA A 73 10.61 -3.95 -23.73
N LEU A 74 11.34 -4.23 -24.80
CA LEU A 74 12.51 -3.46 -25.21
C LEU A 74 12.25 -2.62 -26.46
N ALA A 75 12.96 -1.50 -26.57
CA ALA A 75 13.10 -0.70 -27.77
C ALA A 75 14.32 -1.21 -28.56
N GLY A 76 14.09 -2.07 -29.56
CA GLY A 76 15.13 -2.58 -30.46
C GLY A 76 15.20 -4.11 -30.50
N PRO A 77 16.26 -4.66 -31.12
CA PRO A 77 16.41 -6.11 -31.31
C PRO A 77 17.04 -6.83 -30.11
N ALA A 78 17.38 -6.11 -29.03
CA ALA A 78 17.89 -6.75 -27.82
C ALA A 78 16.83 -7.71 -27.26
N THR A 79 17.29 -8.80 -26.64
CA THR A 79 16.45 -9.81 -26.02
C THR A 79 17.11 -10.29 -24.74
N PHE A 80 16.30 -10.68 -23.77
CA PHE A 80 16.74 -11.53 -22.65
C PHE A 80 16.41 -12.95 -23.02
N ALA A 81 17.44 -13.70 -23.34
CA ALA A 81 17.33 -15.13 -23.59
C ALA A 81 17.54 -15.91 -22.30
N GLU A 82 18.51 -15.50 -21.48
CA GLU A 82 18.97 -16.28 -20.32
C GLU A 82 19.30 -15.38 -19.10
N PRO A 83 19.28 -15.91 -17.87
CA PRO A 83 19.78 -15.21 -16.69
C PRO A 83 21.23 -14.73 -16.88
N GLY A 84 21.51 -13.52 -16.42
CA GLY A 84 22.79 -12.82 -16.61
C GLY A 84 22.84 -11.91 -17.85
N ASP A 85 21.86 -12.03 -18.76
CA ASP A 85 21.72 -11.07 -19.84
C ASP A 85 21.48 -9.66 -19.27
N ALA A 86 22.26 -8.71 -19.80
CA ALA A 86 22.17 -7.30 -19.41
C ALA A 86 21.84 -6.42 -20.61
N VAL A 87 20.95 -5.46 -20.41
CA VAL A 87 20.67 -4.41 -21.43
C VAL A 87 20.69 -3.03 -20.81
N ALA A 88 20.92 -2.04 -21.68
CA ALA A 88 20.84 -0.64 -21.29
C ALA A 88 19.40 -0.26 -20.91
N LEU A 89 19.23 0.33 -19.74
CA LEU A 89 17.94 0.76 -19.17
C LEU A 89 17.20 1.73 -20.08
N ARG A 90 17.92 2.53 -20.89
CA ARG A 90 17.34 3.40 -21.92
C ARG A 90 16.58 2.64 -23.03
N THR A 91 16.87 1.36 -23.22
CA THR A 91 16.17 0.50 -24.17
C THR A 91 14.99 -0.22 -23.53
N VAL A 92 14.88 -0.22 -22.20
CA VAL A 92 13.78 -0.86 -21.48
C VAL A 92 12.55 0.05 -21.52
N ARG A 93 11.44 -0.46 -22.04
CA ARG A 93 10.12 0.18 -21.95
C ARG A 93 9.36 -0.28 -20.71
N SER A 94 9.43 -1.57 -20.43
CA SER A 94 8.93 -2.17 -19.20
C SER A 94 9.73 -3.42 -18.84
N LEU A 95 9.82 -3.68 -17.55
CA LEU A 95 10.42 -4.83 -16.92
C LEU A 95 9.40 -5.39 -15.94
N GLU A 96 8.90 -6.59 -16.18
CA GLU A 96 7.87 -7.25 -15.39
C GLU A 96 8.46 -8.51 -14.76
N THR A 97 8.51 -8.57 -13.43
CA THR A 97 8.79 -9.80 -12.68
C THR A 97 7.48 -10.50 -12.35
N ARG A 98 7.49 -11.83 -12.28
CA ARG A 98 6.32 -12.64 -11.94
C ARG A 98 6.57 -13.49 -10.70
N ALA A 99 5.55 -13.65 -9.86
CA ALA A 99 5.55 -14.63 -8.78
C ALA A 99 5.73 -16.07 -9.35
N PRO A 100 6.29 -17.01 -8.58
CA PRO A 100 6.77 -16.87 -7.20
C PRO A 100 8.15 -16.20 -7.06
N SER A 101 8.95 -16.14 -8.13
CA SER A 101 10.40 -15.95 -7.99
C SER A 101 11.06 -15.01 -8.99
N GLY A 102 10.27 -14.22 -9.72
CA GLY A 102 10.78 -13.19 -10.61
C GLY A 102 11.64 -12.18 -9.87
N ALA A 103 12.87 -12.01 -10.34
CA ALA A 103 13.84 -11.04 -9.83
C ALA A 103 14.66 -10.45 -10.96
N ALA A 104 14.81 -9.12 -10.93
CA ALA A 104 15.65 -8.38 -11.86
C ALA A 104 16.47 -7.32 -11.12
N PHE A 105 17.76 -7.24 -11.45
CA PHE A 105 18.71 -6.33 -10.83
C PHE A 105 18.97 -5.16 -11.76
N ILE A 106 18.98 -3.95 -11.23
CA ILE A 106 19.17 -2.73 -12.01
C ILE A 106 20.19 -1.88 -11.28
N LEU A 107 21.09 -1.27 -12.04
CA LEU A 107 21.92 -0.19 -11.52
C LEU A 107 21.53 1.11 -12.20
N ALA A 108 20.87 1.99 -11.45
CA ALA A 108 20.43 3.30 -11.91
C ALA A 108 21.11 4.42 -11.12
N GLY A 109 20.60 5.64 -11.23
CA GLY A 109 21.16 6.82 -10.58
C GLY A 109 22.18 7.54 -11.47
N TYR A 110 22.92 8.45 -10.85
CA TYR A 110 24.01 9.18 -11.49
C TYR A 110 25.33 8.44 -11.31
N ALA A 111 26.34 8.77 -12.12
CA ALA A 111 27.69 8.26 -11.91
C ALA A 111 28.28 8.67 -10.54
N THR A 112 27.82 9.79 -9.99
CA THR A 112 28.20 10.29 -8.67
C THR A 112 27.36 9.73 -7.53
N ASP A 113 26.13 9.28 -7.83
CA ASP A 113 25.14 8.84 -6.85
C ASP A 113 24.36 7.62 -7.38
N PRO A 114 25.05 6.47 -7.59
CA PRO A 114 24.42 5.28 -8.14
C PRO A 114 23.52 4.60 -7.10
N VAL A 115 22.48 3.96 -7.58
CA VAL A 115 21.53 3.19 -6.77
C VAL A 115 21.35 1.80 -7.37
N LYS A 116 21.47 0.78 -6.52
CA LYS A 116 21.12 -0.59 -6.85
C LYS A 116 19.63 -0.78 -6.63
N LEU A 117 18.98 -1.50 -7.53
CA LEU A 117 17.57 -1.85 -7.43
C LEU A 117 17.41 -3.34 -7.63
N LEU A 118 16.58 -3.94 -6.79
CA LEU A 118 16.04 -5.28 -7.00
C LEU A 118 14.53 -5.13 -7.18
N LEU A 119 14.05 -5.38 -8.40
CA LEU A 119 12.63 -5.56 -8.68
C LEU A 119 12.28 -7.02 -8.46
N PHE A 120 11.21 -7.31 -7.72
CA PHE A 120 10.87 -8.67 -7.36
C PHE A 120 9.38 -8.90 -7.10
N GLY A 121 8.97 -10.17 -7.19
CA GLY A 121 7.58 -10.57 -7.03
C GLY A 121 6.76 -10.34 -8.30
N ASP A 122 5.48 -10.03 -8.16
CA ASP A 122 4.60 -9.64 -9.28
C ASP A 122 4.61 -8.10 -9.43
N ALA A 123 5.70 -7.58 -9.99
CA ALA A 123 6.00 -6.16 -10.05
C ALA A 123 6.47 -5.75 -11.45
N THR A 124 6.07 -4.56 -11.89
CA THR A 124 6.47 -3.97 -13.17
C THR A 124 7.11 -2.62 -12.95
N LEU A 125 8.32 -2.46 -13.51
CA LEU A 125 9.05 -1.21 -13.59
C LEU A 125 9.06 -0.70 -15.03
N ALA A 126 8.69 0.56 -15.22
CA ALA A 126 8.77 1.23 -16.51
C ALA A 126 9.55 2.53 -16.38
N PRO A 127 10.72 2.68 -17.03
CA PRO A 127 11.43 3.96 -17.09
C PRO A 127 10.55 5.03 -17.74
N ALA A 128 10.57 6.26 -17.21
CA ALA A 128 9.79 7.34 -17.78
C ALA A 128 10.36 7.75 -19.15
N THR A 129 9.55 7.60 -20.20
CA THR A 129 9.92 7.96 -21.57
C THR A 129 10.38 9.42 -21.67
N GLY A 130 11.56 9.64 -22.25
CA GLY A 130 12.11 10.98 -22.46
C GLY A 130 12.69 11.65 -21.20
N GLN A 131 12.77 10.92 -20.08
CA GLN A 131 13.41 11.39 -18.85
C GLN A 131 14.71 10.63 -18.60
N SER A 132 15.51 11.11 -17.63
CA SER A 132 16.71 10.40 -17.19
C SER A 132 16.34 9.01 -16.66
N ALA A 133 17.27 8.06 -16.74
CA ALA A 133 17.16 6.66 -16.30
C ALA A 133 16.88 6.47 -14.78
N MET A 134 16.61 7.57 -14.07
CA MET A 134 16.35 7.62 -12.63
C MET A 134 14.89 7.93 -12.32
N VAL A 135 14.05 8.16 -13.33
CA VAL A 135 12.61 8.30 -13.13
C VAL A 135 11.94 7.04 -13.60
N VAL A 136 11.37 6.30 -12.66
CA VAL A 136 10.73 5.01 -12.89
C VAL A 136 9.29 5.04 -12.39
N ASN A 137 8.42 4.35 -13.11
CA ASN A 137 7.08 4.04 -12.64
C ASN A 137 7.07 2.60 -12.16
N LEU A 138 6.70 2.40 -10.90
CA LEU A 138 6.52 1.10 -10.28
C LEU A 138 5.03 0.79 -10.16
N THR A 139 4.66 -0.39 -10.64
CA THR A 139 3.34 -0.99 -10.45
C THR A 139 3.53 -2.41 -9.93
N ALA A 140 2.56 -2.95 -9.20
CA ALA A 140 2.59 -4.32 -8.73
C ALA A 140 1.19 -4.90 -8.79
N ARG A 141 1.08 -6.20 -9.03
CA ARG A 141 -0.24 -6.85 -9.06
C ARG A 141 -0.73 -7.01 -7.63
N ASP A 142 -1.65 -6.13 -7.28
CA ASP A 142 -2.45 -6.17 -6.05
C ASP A 142 -1.65 -6.51 -4.79
N GLY A 143 -0.43 -5.99 -4.59
CA GLY A 143 0.29 -6.11 -3.33
C GLY A 143 0.60 -7.52 -2.81
N ARG A 144 0.46 -8.57 -3.63
CA ARG A 144 0.62 -9.96 -3.18
C ARG A 144 1.98 -10.19 -2.54
N LEU A 145 1.95 -10.95 -1.44
CA LEU A 145 3.16 -11.36 -0.75
C LEU A 145 3.92 -12.37 -1.62
N VAL A 146 5.20 -12.10 -1.82
CA VAL A 146 6.16 -13.02 -2.46
C VAL A 146 6.50 -14.14 -1.49
N CYS A 147 6.59 -13.79 -0.21
CA CYS A 147 6.76 -14.74 0.87
C CYS A 147 6.24 -14.11 2.17
N GLN A 148 6.31 -14.84 3.28
CA GLN A 148 5.91 -14.33 4.60
C GLN A 148 6.42 -12.91 4.86
N ARG A 149 5.51 -11.96 5.06
CA ARG A 149 5.77 -10.53 5.33
C ARG A 149 6.58 -9.78 4.27
N THR A 150 6.71 -10.33 3.06
CA THR A 150 7.45 -9.71 1.96
C THR A 150 6.51 -9.40 0.81
N PRO A 151 5.99 -8.17 0.72
CA PRO A 151 5.17 -7.78 -0.43
C PRO A 151 6.02 -7.70 -1.71
N SER A 152 5.38 -7.93 -2.85
CA SER A 152 5.98 -7.65 -4.17
C SER A 152 6.33 -6.16 -4.27
N GLY A 153 7.47 -5.85 -4.89
CA GLY A 153 7.91 -4.46 -4.96
C GLY A 153 9.33 -4.29 -5.44
N MET A 154 9.96 -3.23 -4.96
CA MET A 154 11.30 -2.84 -5.37
C MET A 154 12.13 -2.45 -4.15
N LEU A 155 13.22 -3.17 -3.93
CA LEU A 155 14.26 -2.79 -2.98
C LEU A 155 15.23 -1.83 -3.67
N ILE A 156 15.60 -0.75 -3.01
CA ILE A 156 16.54 0.26 -3.51
C ILE A 156 17.61 0.52 -2.46
N GLN A 157 18.88 0.52 -2.87
CA GLN A 157 20.01 0.62 -1.96
C GLN A 157 21.08 1.55 -2.54
N SER A 158 21.55 2.50 -1.73
CA SER A 158 22.75 3.28 -2.05
C SER A 158 24.02 2.45 -1.81
N LEU A 159 25.13 2.83 -2.45
CA LEU A 159 26.40 2.16 -2.17
C LEU A 159 26.91 2.48 -0.76
N PRO A 160 27.70 1.57 -0.14
CA PRO A 160 28.22 1.79 1.20
C PRO A 160 29.00 3.11 1.32
N GLY A 161 28.55 3.98 2.23
CA GLY A 161 29.16 5.29 2.46
C GLY A 161 28.82 6.36 1.41
N GLU A 162 27.97 6.07 0.44
CA GLU A 162 27.55 6.99 -0.62
C GLU A 162 26.07 7.39 -0.48
N SER A 163 25.70 8.50 -1.12
CA SER A 163 24.31 8.88 -1.34
C SER A 163 23.77 8.30 -2.65
N GLY A 164 22.46 8.06 -2.68
CA GLY A 164 21.73 7.68 -3.88
C GLY A 164 20.46 8.52 -4.04
N SER A 165 20.00 8.71 -5.28
CA SER A 165 18.69 9.32 -5.52
C SER A 165 17.98 8.66 -6.69
N LEU A 166 16.68 8.44 -6.53
CA LEU A 166 15.78 7.90 -7.54
C LEU A 166 14.42 8.59 -7.45
N ILE A 167 13.70 8.72 -8.56
CA ILE A 167 12.31 9.18 -8.56
C ILE A 167 11.43 7.98 -8.90
N VAL A 168 10.54 7.61 -7.98
CA VAL A 168 9.59 6.50 -8.14
C VAL A 168 8.17 7.07 -8.08
N ASN A 169 7.38 6.85 -9.13
CA ASN A 169 6.00 7.36 -9.23
C ASN A 169 5.87 8.86 -8.91
N GLY A 170 6.86 9.66 -9.32
CA GLY A 170 6.92 11.10 -9.08
C GLY A 170 7.41 11.52 -7.69
N VAL A 171 7.74 10.59 -6.80
CA VAL A 171 8.35 10.87 -5.49
C VAL A 171 9.86 10.70 -5.58
N THR A 172 10.60 11.73 -5.19
CA THR A 172 12.06 11.65 -5.06
C THR A 172 12.40 10.92 -3.77
N ILE A 173 13.19 9.87 -3.88
CA ILE A 173 13.73 9.10 -2.77
C ILE A 173 15.23 9.32 -2.73
N ARG A 174 15.72 9.95 -1.67
CA ARG A 174 17.14 10.08 -1.36
C ARG A 174 17.52 9.02 -0.35
N LEU A 175 18.62 8.32 -0.63
CA LEU A 175 19.09 7.16 0.10
C LEU A 175 20.47 7.45 0.67
N GLY A 176 20.65 7.12 1.95
CA GLY A 176 21.96 6.82 2.53
C GLY A 176 22.05 5.39 3.05
N SER A 177 21.07 4.55 2.72
CA SER A 177 21.04 3.11 3.01
C SER A 177 20.03 2.39 2.07
N THR A 178 19.22 1.47 2.59
CA THR A 178 18.22 0.68 1.89
C THR A 178 16.79 1.14 2.20
N ALA A 179 15.96 1.24 1.15
CA ALA A 179 14.51 1.40 1.26
C ALA A 179 13.79 0.31 0.46
N LEU A 180 12.58 -0.04 0.89
CA LEU A 180 11.66 -0.88 0.12
C LEU A 180 10.50 -0.01 -0.37
N VAL A 181 10.13 -0.16 -1.64
CA VAL A 181 8.97 0.50 -2.23
C VAL A 181 7.94 -0.54 -2.63
N VAL A 182 6.73 -0.41 -2.08
CA VAL A 182 5.58 -1.29 -2.34
C VAL A 182 4.45 -0.43 -2.90
N VAL A 183 3.69 -0.97 -3.84
CA VAL A 183 2.55 -0.28 -4.45
C VAL A 183 1.31 -1.17 -4.42
N ASN A 184 0.14 -0.53 -4.43
CA ASN A 184 -1.19 -1.12 -4.40
C ASN A 184 -1.60 -1.86 -3.11
N SER A 185 -0.71 -1.94 -2.11
CA SER A 185 -1.10 -2.33 -0.74
C SER A 185 -0.14 -1.83 0.32
N ASP A 186 -0.58 -1.88 1.57
CA ASP A 186 0.27 -1.79 2.76
C ASP A 186 -0.07 -2.91 3.74
N LEU A 187 0.91 -3.75 4.05
CA LEU A 187 0.76 -4.86 4.98
C LEU A 187 0.60 -4.35 6.41
N LEU A 188 -0.52 -4.69 7.05
CA LEU A 188 -0.80 -4.32 8.43
C LEU A 188 -0.60 -5.50 9.38
N TYR A 189 -0.97 -6.69 8.93
CA TYR A 189 -0.93 -7.90 9.73
C TYR A 189 -0.61 -9.11 8.86
N ASP A 190 0.20 -10.03 9.37
CA ASP A 190 0.55 -11.28 8.68
C ASP A 190 1.14 -12.30 9.67
N GLN A 191 0.31 -13.21 10.17
CA GLN A 191 0.70 -14.21 11.18
C GLN A 191 -0.13 -15.48 11.10
N ASP A 192 0.41 -16.54 11.71
CA ASP A 192 -0.37 -17.68 12.19
C ASP A 192 -1.13 -17.29 13.47
N PRO A 193 -2.48 -17.39 13.50
CA PRO A 193 -3.28 -17.02 14.66
C PRO A 193 -2.95 -17.85 15.91
N ARG A 194 -2.46 -19.09 15.76
CA ARG A 194 -2.05 -19.99 16.86
C ARG A 194 -0.88 -19.44 17.65
N LEU A 195 0.06 -18.80 16.95
CA LEU A 195 1.25 -18.22 17.60
C LEU A 195 0.85 -17.09 18.55
N GLU A 196 -0.20 -16.33 18.24
CA GLU A 196 -0.62 -15.22 19.09
C GLU A 196 -1.40 -15.67 20.32
N GLU A 197 -2.24 -16.70 20.21
CA GLU A 197 -2.94 -17.26 21.37
C GLU A 197 -1.95 -17.82 22.41
N GLN A 198 -0.87 -18.46 21.96
CA GLN A 198 0.18 -18.98 22.85
C GLN A 198 0.96 -17.86 23.55
N HIS A 199 1.23 -16.75 22.86
CA HIS A 199 1.98 -15.62 23.42
C HIS A 199 1.08 -14.65 24.23
N GLY A 200 -0.23 -14.63 23.98
CA GLY A 200 -1.20 -13.79 24.71
C GLY A 200 -1.36 -14.18 26.18
N SER A 201 -1.03 -15.42 26.56
CA SER A 201 -1.00 -15.88 27.96
C SER A 201 0.32 -15.59 28.69
N GLU A 202 1.43 -15.37 27.98
CA GLU A 202 2.73 -15.07 28.58
C GLU A 202 3.12 -13.59 28.49
N ALA A 203 2.49 -12.82 27.60
CA ALA A 203 2.66 -11.37 27.46
C ALA A 203 1.89 -10.61 28.57
N GLY A 204 2.25 -10.83 29.82
CA GLY A 204 1.91 -9.91 30.89
C GLY A 204 2.61 -8.58 30.64
N ASP A 205 1.83 -7.53 30.37
CA ASP A 205 2.10 -6.08 30.55
C ASP A 205 3.50 -5.51 30.23
N THR A 206 4.34 -6.23 29.47
CA THR A 206 5.62 -5.72 28.98
C THR A 206 5.39 -5.12 27.61
N GLU A 207 4.85 -3.89 27.61
CA GLU A 207 5.11 -2.69 26.79
C GLU A 207 5.77 -2.76 25.38
N GLY A 208 5.94 -3.92 24.74
CA GLY A 208 6.78 -4.09 23.53
C GLY A 208 6.15 -4.85 22.37
N ALA A 209 4.95 -5.40 22.50
CA ALA A 209 4.28 -6.12 21.42
C ALA A 209 2.80 -5.72 21.26
N MET A 210 2.51 -4.44 21.42
CA MET A 210 1.26 -3.83 20.94
C MET A 210 1.22 -3.93 19.41
N ARG A 211 0.71 -5.06 18.91
CA ARG A 211 0.53 -5.34 17.48
C ARG A 211 -0.67 -4.53 16.96
N LEU A 212 -0.53 -3.99 15.73
CA LEU A 212 -1.55 -3.18 15.04
C LEU A 212 -2.93 -3.83 15.04
N CYS A 213 -2.94 -5.15 14.86
CA CYS A 213 -4.10 -6.00 15.06
C CYS A 213 -3.71 -7.11 16.04
N ALA A 214 -4.57 -7.40 17.02
CA ALA A 214 -4.29 -8.40 18.03
C ALA A 214 -5.56 -9.03 18.61
N GLY A 215 -5.41 -10.15 19.32
CA GLY A 215 -6.47 -10.79 20.08
C GLY A 215 -7.34 -11.68 19.22
N PHE A 216 -7.10 -12.98 19.35
CA PHE A 216 -7.77 -14.04 18.59
C PHE A 216 -8.57 -14.93 19.53
N SER A 217 -9.64 -15.50 19.01
CA SER A 217 -10.28 -16.65 19.63
C SER A 217 -10.79 -17.60 18.58
N SER A 218 -10.80 -18.89 18.92
CA SER A 218 -11.34 -19.95 18.10
C SER A 218 -12.12 -20.92 18.97
N ASP A 219 -13.20 -21.46 18.44
CA ASP A 219 -13.99 -22.52 19.09
C ASP A 219 -13.34 -23.91 18.96
N CYS A 220 -12.28 -24.00 18.15
CA CYS A 220 -11.66 -25.24 17.67
C CYS A 220 -10.13 -25.11 17.52
N ALA A 221 -9.50 -24.13 18.19
CA ALA A 221 -8.06 -23.89 18.09
C ALA A 221 -7.53 -23.79 16.65
N TYR A 222 -8.33 -23.16 15.78
CA TYR A 222 -8.03 -22.90 14.36
C TYR A 222 -7.86 -24.15 13.48
N GLY A 223 -8.29 -25.33 13.94
CA GLY A 223 -8.15 -26.58 13.18
C GLY A 223 -9.27 -27.58 13.46
N ASP A 224 -9.46 -28.53 12.54
CA ASP A 224 -10.46 -29.61 12.61
C ASP A 224 -11.85 -29.12 13.05
N CYS A 225 -12.23 -27.93 12.56
CA CYS A 225 -13.40 -27.23 13.08
C CYS A 225 -14.68 -27.86 12.53
N ALA A 226 -15.64 -28.17 13.41
CA ALA A 226 -16.94 -28.66 12.97
C ALA A 226 -17.75 -27.55 12.28
N ALA A 227 -18.62 -27.92 11.34
CA ALA A 227 -19.49 -26.99 10.63
C ALA A 227 -20.31 -26.11 11.61
N GLY A 228 -20.39 -24.82 11.31
CA GLY A 228 -21.07 -23.81 12.12
C GLY A 228 -20.26 -23.26 13.29
N ARG A 229 -19.06 -23.81 13.59
CA ARG A 229 -18.18 -23.32 14.67
C ARG A 229 -17.32 -22.14 14.20
N ARG A 230 -16.94 -21.27 15.15
CA ARG A 230 -16.05 -20.15 14.88
C ARG A 230 -14.63 -20.66 14.70
N LEU A 231 -14.15 -20.63 13.46
CA LEU A 231 -12.76 -20.95 13.14
C LEU A 231 -11.84 -19.82 13.60
N LEU A 232 -12.27 -18.57 13.45
CA LEU A 232 -11.55 -17.36 13.85
C LEU A 232 -12.52 -16.27 14.31
N TRP A 233 -12.16 -15.57 15.39
CA TRP A 233 -12.69 -14.26 15.74
C TRP A 233 -11.52 -13.36 16.15
N GLY A 234 -11.27 -12.31 15.38
CA GLY A 234 -10.04 -11.52 15.42
C GLY A 234 -9.18 -11.69 14.14
N PRO A 235 -8.05 -10.96 14.00
CA PRO A 235 -7.54 -10.03 14.98
C PRO A 235 -8.41 -8.78 15.08
N PHE A 236 -8.37 -8.14 16.23
CA PHE A 236 -8.96 -6.84 16.44
C PHE A 236 -7.98 -5.75 15.99
N CYS A 237 -8.26 -5.09 14.88
CA CYS A 237 -7.48 -3.96 14.37
C CYS A 237 -8.03 -2.65 14.95
N ARG A 238 -7.24 -1.96 15.79
CA ARG A 238 -7.71 -0.83 16.62
C ARG A 238 -7.30 0.53 16.07
N GLU A 239 -8.22 1.26 15.42
CA GLU A 239 -7.97 2.65 15.00
C GLU A 239 -7.75 3.58 16.19
N ASP A 240 -8.44 3.35 17.31
CA ASP A 240 -8.33 4.22 18.49
C ASP A 240 -6.95 4.20 19.15
N LEU A 241 -6.13 3.19 18.85
CA LEU A 241 -4.74 3.09 19.29
C LEU A 241 -3.72 3.26 18.15
N TYR A 242 -4.07 2.82 16.94
CA TYR A 242 -3.14 2.71 15.83
C TYR A 242 -3.65 3.51 14.62
N PRO A 243 -3.09 4.69 14.35
CA PRO A 243 -3.50 5.53 13.21
C PRO A 243 -3.22 4.90 11.84
N GLU A 244 -2.48 3.79 11.80
CA GLU A 244 -2.31 2.91 10.65
C GLU A 244 -3.64 2.32 10.17
N ILE A 245 -4.55 2.06 11.11
CA ILE A 245 -5.91 1.55 10.89
C ILE A 245 -6.84 2.73 10.70
N ARG A 246 -7.54 2.79 9.57
CA ARG A 246 -8.37 3.93 9.17
C ARG A 246 -9.44 3.57 8.17
N LYS A 247 -10.40 4.46 7.97
CA LYS A 247 -11.39 4.33 6.89
C LYS A 247 -10.74 4.03 5.53
N GLY A 248 -11.28 3.05 4.82
CA GLY A 248 -10.86 2.69 3.46
C GLY A 248 -11.13 1.24 3.11
N GLN A 249 -10.51 0.80 2.02
CA GLN A 249 -10.60 -0.58 1.53
C GLN A 249 -9.47 -1.44 2.09
N TYR A 250 -9.84 -2.64 2.52
CA TYR A 250 -8.95 -3.65 3.06
C TYR A 250 -9.07 -4.94 2.27
N ARG A 251 -7.98 -5.71 2.23
CA ARG A 251 -7.98 -7.10 1.82
C ARG A 251 -7.59 -7.99 2.99
N VAL A 252 -8.28 -9.11 3.09
CA VAL A 252 -7.94 -10.19 4.00
C VAL A 252 -7.66 -11.43 3.17
N THR A 253 -6.50 -12.02 3.40
CA THR A 253 -6.13 -13.33 2.85
C THR A 253 -6.07 -14.34 3.98
N LEU A 254 -6.72 -15.49 3.77
CA LEU A 254 -6.78 -16.60 4.70
C LEU A 254 -6.13 -17.83 4.06
N GLN A 255 -5.14 -18.40 4.74
CA GLN A 255 -4.54 -19.67 4.35
C GLN A 255 -4.98 -20.76 5.31
N GLY A 256 -5.34 -21.92 4.77
CA GLY A 256 -5.87 -23.07 5.49
C GLY A 256 -6.63 -23.98 4.53
N GLU A 257 -7.45 -24.86 5.07
CA GLU A 257 -8.26 -25.80 4.30
C GLU A 257 -9.75 -25.70 4.67
N GLY A 258 -10.60 -25.97 3.68
CA GLY A 258 -12.04 -26.12 3.85
C GLY A 258 -12.87 -24.90 3.45
N TYR A 259 -14.19 -25.09 3.46
CA TYR A 259 -15.19 -24.08 3.08
C TYR A 259 -15.63 -23.22 4.27
N VAL A 260 -15.59 -21.90 4.13
CA VAL A 260 -15.81 -20.95 5.23
C VAL A 260 -16.73 -19.78 4.84
N ALA A 261 -17.40 -19.20 5.84
CA ALA A 261 -18.02 -17.89 5.76
C ALA A 261 -17.14 -16.86 6.47
N VAL A 262 -16.88 -15.72 5.82
CA VAL A 262 -15.95 -14.69 6.29
C VAL A 262 -16.60 -13.31 6.31
N ALA A 263 -16.28 -12.51 7.32
CA ALA A 263 -16.68 -11.11 7.36
C ALA A 263 -15.68 -10.24 8.13
N ALA A 264 -15.84 -8.93 7.98
CA ALA A 264 -15.23 -7.93 8.84
C ALA A 264 -16.33 -7.00 9.38
N THR A 265 -16.24 -6.66 10.66
CA THR A 265 -17.27 -5.92 11.39
C THR A 265 -16.65 -4.97 12.40
N ASP A 266 -17.38 -3.95 12.83
CA ASP A 266 -16.91 -3.06 13.89
C ASP A 266 -16.82 -3.80 15.23
N ARG A 267 -15.65 -3.72 15.86
CA ARG A 267 -15.41 -4.30 17.18
C ARG A 267 -16.31 -3.62 18.21
N GLY A 268 -17.05 -4.43 18.96
CA GLY A 268 -17.95 -3.96 20.02
C GLY A 268 -19.40 -3.78 19.57
N MET A 269 -19.70 -4.01 18.29
CA MET A 269 -21.06 -4.12 17.78
C MET A 269 -21.53 -5.59 17.89
N PRO A 270 -22.80 -5.85 18.24
CA PRO A 270 -23.32 -7.22 18.26
C PRO A 270 -23.38 -7.76 16.83
N VAL A 271 -22.40 -8.60 16.49
CA VAL A 271 -22.45 -9.46 15.32
C VAL A 271 -23.32 -10.65 15.69
N ASP A 272 -24.24 -11.05 14.83
CA ASP A 272 -24.84 -12.38 14.97
C ASP A 272 -23.73 -13.41 14.82
N ALA A 273 -23.24 -13.95 15.95
CA ALA A 273 -22.19 -14.97 15.97
C ALA A 273 -22.57 -16.22 15.15
N GLY A 274 -23.87 -16.41 14.92
CA GLY A 274 -24.45 -17.46 14.08
C GLY A 274 -24.63 -17.10 12.60
N ASN A 275 -24.25 -15.89 12.15
CA ASN A 275 -24.11 -15.53 10.74
C ASN A 275 -23.24 -14.27 10.59
N PRO A 276 -21.92 -14.40 10.31
CA PRO A 276 -21.05 -13.23 10.18
C PRO A 276 -21.45 -12.31 9.01
N GLY A 277 -22.44 -12.70 8.20
CA GLY A 277 -23.09 -11.83 7.22
C GLY A 277 -22.23 -11.55 5.98
N GLY A 278 -21.20 -12.36 5.74
CA GLY A 278 -20.23 -12.11 4.69
C GLY A 278 -20.06 -13.25 3.69
N HIS A 279 -18.98 -13.15 2.92
CA HIS A 279 -18.69 -13.96 1.73
C HIS A 279 -18.43 -15.41 2.12
N GLU A 280 -18.85 -16.35 1.26
CA GLU A 280 -18.47 -17.75 1.38
C GLU A 280 -17.33 -18.06 0.39
N MET A 281 -16.32 -18.80 0.83
CA MET A 281 -15.18 -19.17 -0.02
C MET A 281 -14.50 -20.45 0.44
N ASP A 282 -13.84 -21.13 -0.50
CA ASP A 282 -12.89 -22.19 -0.22
C ASP A 282 -11.56 -21.58 0.26
N LEU A 283 -10.91 -22.22 1.24
CA LEU A 283 -9.54 -21.90 1.64
C LEU A 283 -8.51 -22.70 0.83
N PRO A 284 -7.33 -22.11 0.50
CA PRO A 284 -6.94 -20.72 0.75
C PRO A 284 -7.69 -19.73 -0.16
N GLY A 285 -8.00 -18.55 0.37
CA GLY A 285 -8.79 -17.53 -0.34
C GLY A 285 -8.63 -16.13 0.22
N SER A 286 -9.11 -15.13 -0.52
CA SER A 286 -9.09 -13.73 -0.07
C SER A 286 -10.41 -13.04 -0.34
N PHE A 287 -10.72 -12.04 0.50
CA PHE A 287 -11.86 -11.15 0.29
C PHE A 287 -11.47 -9.70 0.60
N THR A 288 -12.17 -8.78 -0.02
CA THR A 288 -12.02 -7.34 0.26
C THR A 288 -13.25 -6.81 0.96
N PHE A 289 -13.06 -5.86 1.86
CA PHE A 289 -14.17 -5.14 2.49
C PHE A 289 -13.84 -3.66 2.62
N CYS A 290 -14.90 -2.87 2.72
CA CYS A 290 -14.81 -1.45 2.90
C CYS A 290 -15.18 -1.07 4.33
N TRP A 291 -14.19 -0.56 5.06
CA TRP A 291 -14.40 -0.12 6.42
C TRP A 291 -14.72 1.38 6.45
N PRO A 292 -15.92 1.78 6.92
CA PRO A 292 -16.33 3.19 6.92
C PRO A 292 -15.58 4.03 7.97
N GLY A 293 -14.72 3.42 8.78
CA GLY A 293 -14.12 4.00 9.98
C GLY A 293 -15.00 3.76 11.20
N LEU A 294 -14.52 4.23 12.35
CA LEU A 294 -15.18 4.04 13.64
C LEU A 294 -16.66 4.45 13.64
N GLN A 295 -17.54 3.48 13.91
CA GLN A 295 -18.92 3.74 14.32
C GLN A 295 -18.98 4.25 15.77
N PRO A 296 -20.03 5.00 16.16
CA PRO A 296 -20.20 5.43 17.55
C PRO A 296 -20.13 4.24 18.53
N GLY A 297 -19.15 4.25 19.43
CA GLY A 297 -18.92 3.18 20.41
C GLY A 297 -18.01 2.03 19.94
N GLY A 298 -17.57 2.05 18.67
CA GLY A 298 -16.57 1.10 18.16
C GLY A 298 -15.14 1.48 18.55
N ALA A 299 -14.22 0.53 18.42
CA ALA A 299 -12.77 0.73 18.64
C ALA A 299 -11.91 0.38 17.41
N GLY A 300 -12.53 -0.12 16.34
CA GLY A 300 -11.87 -0.55 15.13
C GLY A 300 -12.70 -1.64 14.45
N PHE A 301 -12.07 -2.49 13.62
CA PHE A 301 -12.73 -3.65 13.03
C PHE A 301 -12.16 -4.98 13.56
N GLU A 302 -12.94 -6.03 13.40
CA GLU A 302 -12.63 -7.41 13.74
C GLU A 302 -12.99 -8.33 12.58
N LEU A 303 -12.21 -9.39 12.39
CA LEU A 303 -12.51 -10.42 11.39
C LEU A 303 -13.27 -11.58 12.04
N ALA A 304 -14.20 -12.17 11.32
CA ALA A 304 -14.92 -13.37 11.73
C ALA A 304 -14.83 -14.42 10.63
N VAL A 305 -14.42 -15.63 10.97
CA VAL A 305 -14.38 -16.80 10.08
C VAL A 305 -15.12 -17.94 10.74
N ARG A 306 -16.04 -18.54 10.01
CA ARG A 306 -16.83 -19.68 10.46
C ARG A 306 -16.71 -20.83 9.47
N ALA A 307 -16.47 -22.02 9.99
CA ALA A 307 -16.48 -23.24 9.21
C ALA A 307 -17.89 -23.52 8.66
N LEU A 308 -18.00 -23.76 7.35
CA LEU A 308 -19.26 -24.20 6.71
C LEU A 308 -19.28 -25.70 6.46
N GLU A 309 -18.12 -26.36 6.57
CA GLU A 309 -17.97 -27.81 6.56
C GLU A 309 -17.09 -28.29 7.72
N ASP A 310 -17.15 -29.59 8.00
CA ASP A 310 -16.32 -30.21 9.03
C ASP A 310 -14.86 -30.30 8.56
N GLY A 311 -13.93 -30.12 9.51
CA GLY A 311 -12.51 -30.27 9.24
C GLY A 311 -11.82 -28.99 8.75
N ALA A 312 -12.51 -27.84 8.76
CA ALA A 312 -11.90 -26.58 8.32
C ALA A 312 -10.74 -26.17 9.23
N THR A 313 -9.66 -25.69 8.62
CA THR A 313 -8.43 -25.25 9.29
C THR A 313 -8.04 -23.85 8.84
N LEU A 314 -7.31 -23.14 9.70
CA LEU A 314 -6.76 -21.83 9.40
C LEU A 314 -5.33 -21.76 9.93
N ASP A 315 -4.40 -21.60 9.01
CA ASP A 315 -2.97 -21.55 9.28
C ASP A 315 -2.41 -20.14 9.31
N ARG A 316 -3.02 -19.21 8.56
CA ARG A 316 -2.49 -17.84 8.42
C ARG A 316 -3.56 -16.83 8.10
N VAL A 317 -3.40 -15.62 8.65
CA VAL A 317 -4.23 -14.45 8.36
C VAL A 317 -3.33 -13.29 7.95
N THR A 318 -3.64 -12.71 6.80
CA THR A 318 -2.98 -11.50 6.29
C THR A 318 -4.01 -10.39 6.15
N VAL A 319 -3.70 -9.18 6.62
CA VAL A 319 -4.54 -7.99 6.48
C VAL A 319 -3.74 -6.87 5.85
N GLU A 320 -4.28 -6.32 4.76
CA GLU A 320 -3.67 -5.26 3.98
C GLU A 320 -4.62 -4.10 3.80
N TYR A 321 -4.08 -2.89 3.83
CA TYR A 321 -4.79 -1.67 3.46
C TYR A 321 -4.53 -1.37 1.98
N LEU A 322 -5.59 -1.29 1.18
CA LEU A 322 -5.50 -1.05 -0.27
C LEU A 322 -5.58 0.44 -0.62
N GLY A 323 -6.22 1.25 0.22
CA GLY A 323 -6.34 2.69 0.02
C GLY A 323 -7.59 3.29 0.66
N ALA A 324 -7.70 4.61 0.58
CA ALA A 324 -8.82 5.35 1.18
C ALA A 324 -10.11 5.26 0.36
N SER A 325 -10.02 4.89 -0.92
CA SER A 325 -11.17 4.74 -1.80
C SER A 325 -11.87 3.41 -1.54
N CYS A 326 -13.19 3.47 -1.48
CA CYS A 326 -14.07 2.31 -1.44
C CYS A 326 -14.79 2.03 -2.75
N ALA A 327 -14.47 2.80 -3.79
CA ALA A 327 -14.85 2.44 -5.14
C ALA A 327 -13.96 1.26 -5.54
N VAL A 328 -14.54 0.06 -5.53
CA VAL A 328 -13.86 -1.16 -5.96
C VAL A 328 -13.60 -1.02 -7.46
N ASP A 329 -12.33 -1.09 -7.88
CA ASP A 329 -12.00 -1.49 -9.24
C ASP A 329 -12.17 -3.02 -9.26
N ASP A 330 -13.30 -3.50 -9.78
CA ASP A 330 -13.64 -4.93 -9.87
C ASP A 330 -12.79 -5.70 -10.91
N GLY A 331 -11.54 -5.29 -11.14
CA GLY A 331 -10.54 -6.09 -11.86
C GLY A 331 -10.75 -6.29 -13.37
N GLU A 332 -11.81 -5.76 -13.98
CA GLU A 332 -12.00 -5.76 -15.44
C GLU A 332 -12.21 -4.34 -15.97
N ASP A 333 -11.27 -3.88 -16.80
CA ASP A 333 -11.38 -2.75 -17.73
C ASP A 333 -11.37 -1.29 -17.23
N THR A 334 -11.12 -0.98 -15.95
CA THR A 334 -10.77 0.40 -15.60
C THR A 334 -9.36 0.71 -16.12
N PRO A 335 -9.16 1.73 -16.98
CA PRO A 335 -7.81 2.11 -17.42
C PRO A 335 -6.94 2.38 -16.20
N ALA A 336 -5.73 1.79 -16.18
CA ALA A 336 -4.75 1.93 -15.11
C ALA A 336 -4.36 3.39 -14.74
N ASP A 337 -4.86 4.37 -15.49
CA ASP A 337 -4.55 5.79 -15.44
C ASP A 337 -5.54 6.65 -14.60
N SER A 338 -6.55 6.09 -13.93
CA SER A 338 -7.48 6.89 -13.08
C SER A 338 -7.79 6.36 -11.68
N ALA A 339 -7.23 5.22 -11.28
CA ALA A 339 -7.41 4.69 -9.94
C ALA A 339 -6.41 5.35 -8.98
N ILE A 340 -6.89 5.96 -7.89
CA ILE A 340 -6.01 6.42 -6.81
C ILE A 340 -5.36 5.18 -6.19
N ARG A 341 -4.04 5.09 -6.30
CA ARG A 341 -3.23 3.97 -5.81
C ARG A 341 -2.46 4.36 -4.56
N LEU A 342 -2.11 3.34 -3.78
CA LEU A 342 -1.27 3.46 -2.58
C LEU A 342 0.16 3.06 -2.90
N MET A 343 1.13 3.85 -2.47
CA MET A 343 2.55 3.49 -2.44
C MET A 343 3.05 3.63 -1.01
N SER A 344 3.76 2.63 -0.51
CA SER A 344 4.43 2.66 0.79
C SER A 344 5.93 2.61 0.59
N VAL A 345 6.65 3.55 1.19
CA VAL A 345 8.12 3.56 1.19
C VAL A 345 8.60 3.27 2.60
N TYR A 346 9.25 2.12 2.78
CA TYR A 346 9.78 1.63 4.05
C TYR A 346 11.25 1.99 4.14
N ASN A 347 11.65 2.58 5.26
CA ASN A 347 13.05 2.77 5.60
C ASN A 347 13.56 1.54 6.37
N VAL A 348 14.37 0.73 5.70
CA VAL A 348 14.86 -0.54 6.25
C VAL A 348 16.01 -0.28 7.22
N GLU A 349 17.06 0.42 6.78
CA GLU A 349 18.32 0.55 7.55
C GLU A 349 18.61 1.97 8.07
N GLY A 350 17.93 3.01 7.57
CA GLY A 350 18.10 4.41 8.00
C GLY A 350 18.32 5.41 6.86
N ASN A 351 18.46 6.70 7.16
CA ASN A 351 18.88 7.72 6.19
C ASN A 351 18.08 7.77 4.86
N VAL A 352 16.76 7.54 4.93
CA VAL A 352 15.87 7.69 3.78
C VAL A 352 15.13 9.02 3.90
N GLN A 353 15.13 9.80 2.82
CA GLN A 353 14.35 11.03 2.72
C GLN A 353 13.48 10.99 1.48
N LEU A 354 12.23 11.39 1.63
CA LEU A 354 11.23 11.44 0.58
C LEU A 354 10.90 12.90 0.29
N ALA A 355 10.75 13.23 -0.99
CA ALA A 355 10.24 14.52 -1.44
C ALA A 355 9.16 14.30 -2.51
N GLY A 356 7.94 14.70 -2.19
CA GLY A 356 6.82 14.80 -3.13
C GLY A 356 6.69 16.21 -3.71
N ALA A 357 5.55 16.50 -4.34
CA ALA A 357 5.33 17.77 -5.03
C ALA A 357 5.37 19.00 -4.09
N ASP A 358 4.87 18.84 -2.86
CA ASP A 358 4.68 19.93 -1.91
C ASP A 358 5.31 19.66 -0.53
N ARG A 359 5.89 18.46 -0.33
CA ARG A 359 6.24 17.94 1.00
C ARG A 359 7.48 17.09 1.00
N THR A 360 8.11 17.03 2.17
CA THR A 360 9.19 16.09 2.47
C THR A 360 8.87 15.27 3.71
N ALA A 361 9.40 14.06 3.77
CA ALA A 361 9.31 13.18 4.92
C ALA A 361 10.63 12.43 5.10
N ALA A 362 10.99 12.10 6.33
CA ALA A 362 12.19 11.35 6.67
C ALA A 362 11.83 10.27 7.70
N PRO A 363 11.26 9.13 7.28
CA PRO A 363 10.97 8.03 8.19
C PRO A 363 12.27 7.55 8.86
N ALA A 364 12.23 7.20 10.15
CA ALA A 364 13.35 6.51 10.80
C ALA A 364 13.47 5.05 10.30
N SER A 365 14.59 4.38 10.59
CA SER A 365 14.68 2.92 10.37
C SER A 365 13.55 2.24 11.15
N GLY A 366 12.88 1.27 10.53
CA GLY A 366 11.70 0.66 11.12
C GLY A 366 10.38 1.30 10.65
N GLN A 367 10.42 2.49 10.06
CA GLN A 367 9.22 3.27 9.73
C GLN A 367 8.97 3.35 8.22
N ARG A 368 7.74 3.72 7.86
CA ARG A 368 7.33 3.94 6.48
C ARG A 368 6.52 5.22 6.31
N ILE A 369 6.37 5.65 5.07
CA ILE A 369 5.45 6.71 4.66
C ILE A 369 4.53 6.15 3.57
N ARG A 370 3.22 6.39 3.71
CA ARG A 370 2.26 6.12 2.64
C ARG A 370 2.08 7.35 1.76
N ILE A 371 1.94 7.10 0.47
CA ILE A 371 1.71 8.10 -0.56
C ILE A 371 0.53 7.61 -1.40
N LEU A 372 -0.49 8.45 -1.53
CA LEU A 372 -1.54 8.26 -2.52
C LEU A 372 -1.11 8.91 -3.83
N PHE A 373 -1.33 8.23 -4.94
CA PHE A 373 -0.96 8.73 -6.26
C PHE A 373 -2.02 8.40 -7.30
N ASP A 374 -2.14 9.25 -8.32
CA ASP A 374 -2.98 9.04 -9.50
C ASP A 374 -2.04 8.80 -10.70
N GLY A 375 -1.91 7.54 -11.08
CA GLY A 375 -0.99 7.06 -12.10
C GLY A 375 0.48 7.41 -11.81
N ARG A 376 0.91 8.61 -12.21
CA ARG A 376 2.31 9.08 -12.09
C ARG A 376 2.49 10.30 -11.19
N ARG A 377 1.42 10.80 -10.57
CA ARG A 377 1.45 12.02 -9.77
C ARG A 377 1.14 11.70 -8.31
N PRO A 378 2.05 11.99 -7.36
CA PRO A 378 1.71 11.92 -5.95
C PRO A 378 0.63 12.96 -5.65
N LEU A 379 -0.46 12.52 -5.05
CA LEU A 379 -1.58 13.36 -4.62
C LEU A 379 -1.40 13.79 -3.18
N VAL A 380 -1.12 12.83 -2.31
CA VAL A 380 -1.02 13.04 -0.86
C VAL A 380 0.13 12.20 -0.32
N MET A 381 1.07 12.83 0.36
CA MET A 381 2.09 12.16 1.17
C MET A 381 1.74 12.35 2.64
N GLU A 382 1.72 11.25 3.39
CA GLU A 382 1.50 11.30 4.83
C GLU A 382 2.61 12.07 5.54
N THR A 383 2.24 12.82 6.58
CA THR A 383 3.17 13.66 7.35
C THR A 383 3.85 12.92 8.48
N THR A 384 3.24 11.83 8.94
CA THR A 384 3.66 11.11 10.12
C THR A 384 4.15 9.74 9.68
N PRO A 385 5.44 9.43 9.83
CA PRO A 385 5.94 8.07 9.63
C PRO A 385 5.19 7.07 10.50
N LEU A 386 4.94 5.89 9.95
CA LEU A 386 4.22 4.79 10.61
C LEU A 386 5.18 3.63 10.89
N GLU A 387 5.02 2.95 12.02
CA GLU A 387 5.86 1.81 12.41
C GLU A 387 5.57 0.59 11.51
N SER A 388 6.62 0.00 10.93
CA SER A 388 6.53 -1.02 9.88
C SER A 388 7.25 -2.33 10.21
N GLY A 389 7.34 -2.63 11.51
CA GLY A 389 8.09 -3.78 12.02
C GLY A 389 7.65 -5.14 11.44
N ALA A 390 6.41 -5.29 10.95
CA ALA A 390 5.98 -6.52 10.29
C ALA A 390 6.82 -6.84 9.05
N ILE A 391 7.00 -5.87 8.14
CA ILE A 391 7.74 -6.06 6.89
C ILE A 391 9.25 -6.08 7.12
N ILE A 392 9.78 -5.17 7.95
CA ILE A 392 11.24 -5.06 8.17
C ILE A 392 11.84 -6.28 8.86
N ARG A 393 11.02 -7.07 9.57
CA ARG A 393 11.40 -8.36 10.14
C ARG A 393 11.21 -9.55 9.19
N SER A 394 10.94 -9.31 7.90
CA SER A 394 10.94 -10.37 6.91
C SER A 394 12.35 -10.95 6.74
N PRO A 395 12.54 -12.28 6.89
CA PRO A 395 13.81 -12.93 6.61
C PRO A 395 14.26 -12.75 5.16
N LEU A 396 13.34 -12.88 4.20
CA LEU A 396 13.65 -12.72 2.77
C LEU A 396 14.09 -11.28 2.46
N LEU A 397 13.46 -10.29 3.09
CA LEU A 397 13.86 -8.89 2.92
C LEU A 397 15.26 -8.63 3.49
N GLN A 398 15.56 -9.17 4.67
CA GLN A 398 16.89 -9.05 5.29
C GLN A 398 17.96 -9.70 4.41
N TRP A 399 17.69 -10.90 3.90
CA TRP A 399 18.57 -11.55 2.93
C TRP A 399 18.74 -10.69 1.67
N ALA A 400 17.66 -10.14 1.11
CA ALA A 400 17.72 -9.37 -0.13
C ALA A 400 18.55 -8.09 0.00
N VAL A 401 18.54 -7.46 1.18
CA VAL A 401 19.41 -6.31 1.51
C VAL A 401 20.89 -6.69 1.43
N GLU A 402 21.25 -7.84 2.01
CA GLU A 402 22.62 -8.36 1.99
C GLU A 402 23.04 -8.78 0.57
N GLY A 403 22.19 -9.51 -0.13
CA GLY A 403 22.41 -9.97 -1.50
C GLY A 403 22.59 -8.81 -2.49
N LEU A 404 21.75 -7.77 -2.39
CA LEU A 404 21.91 -6.55 -3.18
C LEU A 404 23.22 -5.84 -2.86
N GLY A 405 23.63 -5.85 -1.59
CA GLY A 405 24.92 -5.32 -1.13
C GLY A 405 26.12 -5.98 -1.81
N ALA A 406 26.04 -7.29 -2.08
CA ALA A 406 27.12 -8.08 -2.67
C ALA A 406 27.39 -7.80 -4.17
N ILE A 407 26.41 -7.28 -4.91
CA ILE A 407 26.57 -7.01 -6.35
C ILE A 407 27.63 -5.94 -6.59
N ALA A 408 28.63 -6.23 -7.42
CA ALA A 408 29.65 -5.27 -7.81
C ALA A 408 29.09 -4.24 -8.81
N VAL A 409 29.58 -3.00 -8.70
CA VAL A 409 29.19 -1.91 -9.60
C VAL A 409 30.30 -1.67 -10.62
N ASP A 410 29.95 -1.80 -11.90
CA ASP A 410 30.82 -1.37 -12.98
C ASP A 410 30.49 0.07 -13.40
N ARG A 411 31.33 1.01 -12.96
CA ARG A 411 31.23 2.44 -13.31
C ARG A 411 31.85 2.78 -14.66
N MET A 412 32.65 1.88 -15.25
CA MET A 412 33.49 2.22 -16.41
C MET A 412 32.73 2.16 -17.75
N HIS A 413 31.57 1.50 -17.80
CA HIS A 413 30.75 1.37 -19.01
C HIS A 413 29.48 2.23 -19.02
N GLY A 414 29.32 3.12 -18.04
CA GLY A 414 28.20 4.05 -17.99
C GLY A 414 28.37 5.17 -19.02
N ASP A 415 27.54 5.16 -20.06
CA ASP A 415 27.38 6.31 -20.96
C ASP A 415 27.01 7.54 -20.11
N PRO A 416 27.78 8.64 -20.12
CA PRO A 416 27.45 9.82 -19.33
C PRO A 416 26.16 10.42 -19.89
N GLY A 417 25.02 10.01 -19.32
CA GLY A 417 23.73 10.61 -19.62
C GLY A 417 23.80 12.13 -19.45
N PRO A 418 22.95 12.90 -20.15
CA PRO A 418 23.02 14.35 -20.12
C PRO A 418 22.93 14.86 -18.67
N SER A 419 23.99 15.54 -18.24
CA SER A 419 24.03 16.28 -16.99
C SER A 419 22.89 17.31 -17.01
N ILE A 420 21.83 17.04 -16.24
CA ILE A 420 20.85 18.07 -15.93
C ILE A 420 21.50 18.92 -14.86
N ALA A 421 22.15 20.00 -15.29
CA ALA A 421 22.68 21.01 -14.39
C ALA A 421 21.56 21.47 -13.44
N ASN A 422 21.78 21.26 -12.14
CA ASN A 422 21.15 21.90 -11.00
C ASN A 422 19.72 22.42 -11.25
N VAL A 423 18.71 21.64 -10.84
CA VAL A 423 17.48 22.26 -10.33
C VAL A 423 17.88 22.97 -9.04
N VAL A 424 18.30 24.23 -9.20
CA VAL A 424 18.47 25.18 -8.10
C VAL A 424 17.09 25.34 -7.49
N THR A 425 16.87 24.74 -6.32
CA THR A 425 15.82 25.22 -5.41
C THR A 425 16.03 26.72 -5.22
N PRO A 426 15.05 27.58 -5.55
CA PRO A 426 15.19 29.01 -5.29
C PRO A 426 15.38 29.19 -3.78
N THR A 427 16.57 29.62 -3.37
CA THR A 427 16.81 30.14 -2.03
C THR A 427 15.80 31.27 -1.81
N PRO A 428 14.90 31.20 -0.81
CA PRO A 428 14.03 32.32 -0.51
C PRO A 428 14.90 33.56 -0.24
N PRO A 429 14.54 34.74 -0.76
CA PRO A 429 15.33 35.94 -0.57
C PRO A 429 15.51 36.17 0.93
N GLN A 430 16.76 36.19 1.38
CA GLN A 430 17.06 36.58 2.74
C GLN A 430 16.61 38.03 2.92
N VAL A 431 15.53 38.21 3.67
CA VAL A 431 15.10 39.52 4.16
C VAL A 431 16.14 39.93 5.20
N PRO A 432 16.90 41.02 4.98
CA PRO A 432 17.84 41.49 5.99
C PRO A 432 17.08 41.87 7.27
N PRO A 433 17.63 41.59 8.46
CA PRO A 433 16.98 41.94 9.71
C PRO A 433 16.73 43.45 9.75
N ARG A 434 15.46 43.83 9.94
CA ARG A 434 15.03 45.22 10.06
C ARG A 434 15.71 45.83 11.28
N PRO A 435 16.38 47.00 11.16
CA PRO A 435 16.93 47.67 12.34
C PRO A 435 15.80 48.10 13.27
N SER A 436 15.94 47.78 14.55
CA SER A 436 15.01 48.16 15.62
C SER A 436 14.98 49.68 15.76
N VAL A 437 13.88 50.31 15.32
CA VAL A 437 13.64 51.74 15.55
C VAL A 437 12.85 51.89 16.85
N GLN A 438 13.49 52.52 17.84
CA GLN A 438 12.84 53.03 19.06
C GLN A 438 11.77 54.06 18.69
N ALA A 439 10.54 53.84 19.15
CA ALA A 439 9.45 54.79 19.01
C ALA A 439 9.57 55.89 20.08
N THR A 440 9.87 57.11 19.66
CA THR A 440 9.57 58.34 20.41
C THR A 440 8.15 58.82 20.05
N PRO A 441 7.35 59.29 21.02
CA PRO A 441 5.97 59.68 20.75
C PRO A 441 5.80 61.18 20.47
N VAL A 442 4.66 61.50 19.82
CA VAL A 442 3.91 62.79 19.80
C VAL A 442 4.29 63.81 18.69
N PRO A 443 3.40 64.71 18.17
CA PRO A 443 1.92 64.86 18.22
C PRO A 443 1.21 64.93 16.85
N SER A 444 -0.12 64.85 16.94
CA SER A 444 -1.17 65.13 15.95
C SER A 444 -1.04 66.46 15.18
N GLY A 445 -1.33 66.42 13.88
CA GLY A 445 -1.54 67.60 13.04
C GLY A 445 -1.99 67.22 11.63
N ILE A 446 -3.31 67.24 11.40
CA ILE A 446 -3.95 67.03 10.09
C ILE A 446 -3.79 68.32 9.26
N VAL A 447 -3.25 68.20 8.05
CA VAL A 447 -3.42 69.20 6.98
C VAL A 447 -3.83 68.47 5.70
N VAL A 448 -5.00 68.85 5.19
CA VAL A 448 -5.62 68.39 3.95
C VAL A 448 -5.04 69.21 2.79
N GLY A 449 -4.64 68.55 1.71
CA GLY A 449 -4.24 69.18 0.45
C GLY A 449 -4.54 68.26 -0.74
N SER A 450 -5.49 68.68 -1.57
CA SER A 450 -6.05 67.99 -2.74
C SER A 450 -5.34 68.36 -4.05
N VAL A 451 -5.23 67.41 -4.99
CA VAL A 451 -4.87 67.61 -6.41
C VAL A 451 -5.71 66.63 -7.29
N PRO A 452 -6.21 67.02 -8.47
CA PRO A 452 -7.33 66.34 -9.15
C PRO A 452 -6.90 65.24 -10.13
N SER A 453 -7.81 64.27 -10.35
CA SER A 453 -7.71 63.17 -11.31
C SER A 453 -8.48 63.47 -12.60
N GLU A 454 -7.88 63.18 -13.76
CA GLU A 454 -8.59 62.99 -15.04
C GLU A 454 -8.30 61.59 -15.60
N ASP A 455 -9.36 61.03 -16.21
CA ASP A 455 -9.44 59.92 -17.18
C ASP A 455 -9.29 58.44 -16.75
N LEU A 456 -10.46 57.79 -16.65
CA LEU A 456 -10.72 56.34 -16.80
C LEU A 456 -11.69 56.12 -17.98
N PRO A 457 -11.66 54.95 -18.64
CA PRO A 457 -12.65 53.89 -18.34
C PRO A 457 -12.01 52.47 -18.43
N GLY A 458 -11.95 51.62 -17.39
CA GLY A 458 -13.01 50.83 -16.73
C GLY A 458 -12.97 49.34 -17.23
N PRO A 459 -13.38 48.29 -16.47
CA PRO A 459 -13.57 48.17 -15.02
C PRO A 459 -12.56 47.19 -14.36
N ILE A 460 -12.02 47.55 -13.20
CA ILE A 460 -11.30 46.64 -12.31
C ILE A 460 -12.23 46.34 -11.12
N VAL A 461 -12.51 45.06 -10.89
CA VAL A 461 -13.20 44.57 -9.70
C VAL A 461 -12.16 44.39 -8.59
N VAL A 462 -12.23 45.25 -7.57
CA VAL A 462 -11.50 45.09 -6.31
C VAL A 462 -12.55 44.95 -5.20
N LEU A 463 -12.47 43.86 -4.44
CA LEU A 463 -13.12 43.73 -3.14
C LEU A 463 -12.02 43.57 -2.09
N THR A 464 -11.81 44.62 -1.30
CA THR A 464 -11.28 44.58 0.06
C THR A 464 -12.49 44.37 1.00
N ASP A 465 -12.45 43.98 2.27
CA ASP A 465 -11.45 44.09 3.34
C ASP A 465 -11.74 43.03 4.44
N THR A 466 -10.71 42.87 5.27
CA THR A 466 -10.52 42.30 6.62
C THR A 466 -11.65 42.48 7.68
N PRO A 467 -11.55 41.77 8.85
CA PRO A 467 -12.67 41.30 9.67
C PRO A 467 -13.04 42.24 10.84
N PRO A 468 -14.11 41.94 11.60
CA PRO A 468 -14.33 42.55 12.91
C PRO A 468 -13.83 41.64 14.05
N THR A 469 -12.89 42.16 14.83
CA THR A 469 -12.75 41.86 16.27
C THR A 469 -13.45 42.97 17.05
N ASP A 470 -14.34 42.62 17.98
CA ASP A 470 -14.40 43.24 19.31
C ASP A 470 -15.51 42.67 20.24
N TYR A 471 -15.22 42.76 21.55
CA TYR A 471 -16.06 42.56 22.76
C TYR A 471 -16.34 41.11 23.25
N ASP A 472 -16.23 40.76 24.53
CA ASP A 472 -15.75 41.41 25.77
C ASP A 472 -15.57 40.32 26.84
N GLY A 473 -14.58 40.47 27.70
CA GLY A 473 -14.38 39.63 28.87
C GLY A 473 -14.92 40.31 30.11
N SER A 474 -15.79 39.64 30.88
CA SER A 474 -16.01 39.98 32.28
C SER A 474 -16.36 38.74 33.10
N ALA A 475 -15.54 38.51 34.12
CA ALA A 475 -15.74 37.53 35.17
C ALA A 475 -16.88 37.94 36.13
N GLY A 476 -17.57 36.95 36.72
CA GLY A 476 -18.47 37.16 37.85
C GLY A 476 -19.32 35.95 38.25
N LYS A 477 -18.85 35.17 39.24
CA LYS A 477 -19.68 34.39 40.20
C LYS A 477 -19.85 35.27 41.47
N PRO A 478 -20.73 34.96 42.48
CA PRO A 478 -21.82 33.98 42.61
C PRO A 478 -23.10 34.55 43.33
N VAL A 479 -23.94 33.66 43.90
CA VAL A 479 -25.09 33.82 44.84
C VAL A 479 -26.47 33.96 44.14
N GLY A 480 -27.55 33.25 44.45
CA GLY A 480 -27.89 32.19 45.42
C GLY A 480 -29.43 32.09 45.55
N THR A 481 -29.95 30.92 45.96
CA THR A 481 -31.31 30.62 46.50
C THR A 481 -32.53 30.87 45.58
N SER A 482 -33.61 30.08 45.52
CA SER A 482 -34.26 29.16 46.48
C SER A 482 -35.25 28.22 45.77
N THR A 483 -35.49 27.06 46.38
CA THR A 483 -36.57 26.08 46.15
C THR A 483 -37.99 26.64 46.37
N PRO A 484 -39.04 25.92 45.92
CA PRO A 484 -39.83 25.20 46.94
C PRO A 484 -40.23 23.77 46.56
N VAL A 485 -40.35 22.97 47.62
CA VAL A 485 -40.95 21.63 47.72
C VAL A 485 -42.45 21.76 47.95
N SER A 486 -43.28 20.87 47.39
CA SER A 486 -44.49 20.35 48.06
C SER A 486 -44.87 18.98 47.49
N SER A 487 -45.03 18.03 48.41
CA SER A 487 -45.40 16.61 48.25
C SER A 487 -46.91 16.41 47.95
N PRO A 488 -47.46 15.17 47.91
CA PRO A 488 -47.53 14.23 49.05
C PRO A 488 -46.60 13.03 48.97
#